data_AF-A0A924W805-F1
#
_entry.id   AF-A0A924W805-F1
#
_cell.length_a   1.000
_cell.length_b   1.000
_cell.length_c   1.000
_cell.angle_alpha   90.00
_cell.angle_beta   90.00
_cell.angle_gamma   90.00
#
_symmetry.space_group_name_H-M   'P 1'
#
loop_
_entity.id
_entity.type
_entity.pdbx_description
1 polymer ?
#
loop_
_entity_poly.entity_id
_entity_poly.type
_entity_poly.pdbx_seq_one_letter_code
_entity_poly.pdbx_strand_id
1 'polypeptide(L)'
;MTTSPPDINALWNFADPAASEARFGAAINALAADAPQWHASVLQTQRARAQGLQGRFDDAHRTLDAIDVSSDQCPPVLRVRHLLERGRVHNSGGDPLAAKPLFVRAWELAMNAALDALAVDAAHMVAIVESGDAPMEWNNRALALAESSSDPAARKWRASLLNNSGWTHFGAGQYPEALALFERALAARQETPDTGPLRVARWCVARTLRALGRVEEAMNQQEVLHAEHQSAGTNDGFVYEELGECLLALGRREEARPWLAKAHAALSQDPWLMEKEPTRIQRLNDLSAEMD
;
A
#
# COMPACT_ATOMS: atom_id res chain seq x y z
N MET A 1 11.20 3.19 35.56
CA MET A 1 10.17 2.54 34.73
C MET A 1 10.45 2.97 33.31
N THR A 2 10.89 2.06 32.44
CA THR A 2 11.10 2.39 31.01
C THR A 2 9.73 2.65 30.41
N THR A 3 9.43 3.91 30.12
CA THR A 3 8.24 4.29 29.38
C THR A 3 8.28 3.59 28.02
N SER A 4 7.27 2.77 27.71
CA SER A 4 7.16 2.17 26.39
C SER A 4 7.19 3.28 25.34
N PRO A 5 7.86 3.08 24.19
CA PRO A 5 7.85 4.07 23.12
C PRO A 5 6.38 4.33 22.70
N PRO A 6 6.05 5.58 22.29
CA PRO A 6 4.70 5.91 21.86
C PRO A 6 4.23 5.02 20.71
N ASP A 7 2.96 4.61 20.73
CA ASP A 7 2.37 3.85 19.63
C ASP A 7 2.19 4.74 18.40
N ILE A 8 3.16 4.66 17.48
CA ILE A 8 3.17 5.42 16.22
C ILE A 8 1.91 5.14 15.40
N ASN A 9 1.40 3.91 15.41
CA ASN A 9 0.29 3.52 14.55
C ASN A 9 -1.00 4.22 14.98
N ALA A 10 -1.20 4.42 16.29
CA ALA A 10 -2.36 5.12 16.83
C ALA A 10 -2.41 6.61 16.48
N LEU A 11 -1.27 7.20 16.10
CA LEU A 11 -1.17 8.63 15.78
C LEU A 11 -1.46 8.92 14.29
N TRP A 12 -1.36 7.90 13.43
CA TRP A 12 -1.54 8.06 11.99
C TRP A 12 -3.01 8.12 11.57
N ASN A 13 -3.31 9.08 10.70
CA ASN A 13 -4.43 9.06 9.76
C ASN A 13 -3.87 9.41 8.37
N PHE A 14 -3.67 8.40 7.51
CA PHE A 14 -3.09 8.62 6.18
C PHE A 14 -4.00 9.43 5.24
N ALA A 15 -5.31 9.48 5.50
CA ALA A 15 -6.24 10.34 4.77
C ALA A 15 -6.17 11.81 5.21
N ASP A 16 -5.57 12.09 6.36
CA ASP A 16 -5.33 13.44 6.88
C ASP A 16 -3.90 13.56 7.43
N PRO A 17 -2.90 13.72 6.55
CA PRO A 17 -1.52 13.89 6.97
C PRO A 17 -1.30 15.12 7.86
N ALA A 18 -2.09 16.18 7.70
CA ALA A 18 -1.98 17.39 8.53
C ALA A 18 -2.40 17.14 9.98
N ALA A 19 -3.52 16.43 10.19
CA ALA A 19 -3.92 16.01 11.54
C ALA A 19 -2.91 15.05 12.16
N SER A 20 -2.32 14.15 11.36
CA SER A 20 -1.27 13.24 11.81
C SER A 20 -0.03 14.01 12.29
N GLU A 21 0.42 15.01 11.53
CA GLU A 21 1.53 15.87 11.94
C GLU A 21 1.26 16.58 13.26
N ALA A 22 0.06 17.16 13.43
CA ALA A 22 -0.33 17.83 14.66
C ALA A 22 -0.33 16.87 15.85
N ARG A 23 -0.80 15.62 15.67
CA ARG A 23 -0.76 14.57 16.70
C ARG A 23 0.66 14.19 17.07
N PHE A 24 1.58 14.05 16.10
CA PHE A 24 2.99 13.80 16.40
C PHE A 24 3.61 14.95 17.20
N GLY A 25 3.33 16.21 16.83
CA GLY A 25 3.77 17.38 17.58
C GLY A 25 3.25 17.40 19.02
N ALA A 26 1.97 17.10 19.23
CA ALA A 26 1.37 16.99 20.55
C ALA A 26 1.99 15.85 21.38
N ALA A 27 2.22 14.69 20.76
CA ALA A 27 2.85 13.54 21.42
C ALA A 27 4.29 13.84 21.86
N ILE A 28 5.06 14.58 21.04
CA ILE A 28 6.41 15.03 21.40
C ILE A 28 6.37 15.92 22.64
N ASN A 29 5.44 16.89 22.69
CA ASN A 29 5.30 17.82 23.81
C ASN A 29 4.78 17.15 25.10
N ALA A 30 4.10 16.01 24.97
CA ALA A 30 3.54 15.25 26.08
C ALA A 30 4.49 14.19 26.66
N LEU A 31 5.69 14.01 26.07
CA LEU A 31 6.68 13.07 26.61
C LEU A 31 7.12 13.50 28.03
N ALA A 32 7.28 12.52 28.90
CA ALA A 32 7.80 12.75 30.24
C ALA A 32 9.21 13.35 30.18
N ALA A 33 9.56 14.21 31.14
CA ALA A 33 10.85 14.89 31.16
C ALA A 33 12.06 13.94 31.28
N ASP A 34 11.85 12.73 31.81
CA ASP A 34 12.84 11.66 31.94
C ASP A 34 12.82 10.66 30.76
N ALA A 35 11.95 10.86 29.77
CA ALA A 35 11.91 10.00 28.59
C ALA A 35 13.21 10.13 27.78
N PRO A 36 13.77 9.02 27.27
CA PRO A 36 14.94 9.07 26.40
C PRO A 36 14.70 9.98 25.19
N GLN A 37 15.65 10.87 24.90
CA GLN A 37 15.54 11.86 23.81
C GLN A 37 15.29 11.21 22.43
N TRP A 38 15.75 9.99 22.22
CA TRP A 38 15.51 9.26 20.99
C TRP A 38 14.02 8.89 20.78
N HIS A 39 13.18 8.85 21.83
CA HIS A 39 11.72 8.69 21.69
C HIS A 39 11.11 9.87 20.93
N ALA A 40 11.45 11.10 21.33
CA ALA A 40 11.02 12.30 20.63
C ALA A 40 11.52 12.30 19.19
N SER A 41 12.77 11.88 18.98
CA SER A 41 13.39 11.79 17.65
C SER A 41 12.67 10.81 16.74
N VAL A 42 12.23 9.65 17.25
CA VAL A 42 11.41 8.70 16.49
C VAL A 42 10.09 9.34 16.05
N LEU A 43 9.42 10.09 16.92
CA LEU A 43 8.20 10.83 16.54
C LEU A 43 8.47 11.93 15.51
N GLN A 44 9.61 12.62 15.59
CA GLN A 44 10.01 13.62 14.60
C GLN A 44 10.21 13.01 13.20
N THR A 45 10.71 11.77 13.09
CA THR A 45 10.77 11.09 11.77
C THR A 45 9.38 10.94 11.17
N GLN A 46 8.38 10.58 11.97
CA GLN A 46 7.00 10.39 11.51
C GLN A 46 6.30 11.71 11.20
N ARG A 47 6.62 12.76 11.96
CA ARG A 47 6.21 14.13 11.65
C ARG A 47 6.74 14.58 10.29
N ALA A 48 8.02 14.31 10.00
CA ALA A 48 8.60 14.62 8.69
C ALA A 48 7.93 13.84 7.55
N ARG A 49 7.59 12.56 7.77
CA ARG A 49 6.79 11.78 6.81
C ARG A 49 5.44 12.45 6.53
N ALA A 50 4.76 12.92 7.57
CA ALA A 50 3.47 13.59 7.45
C ALA A 50 3.59 14.91 6.68
N GLN A 51 4.68 15.66 6.85
CA GLN A 51 4.98 16.86 6.07
C GLN A 51 5.24 16.52 4.59
N GLY A 52 6.01 15.46 4.31
CA GLY A 52 6.26 14.98 2.95
C GLY A 52 4.98 14.58 2.21
N LEU A 53 4.04 13.91 2.88
CA LEU A 53 2.72 13.58 2.32
C LEU A 53 1.84 14.81 2.02
N GLN A 54 2.14 15.96 2.63
CA GLN A 54 1.50 17.25 2.34
C GLN A 54 2.23 18.03 1.21
N GLY A 55 3.26 17.45 0.59
CA GLY A 55 4.11 18.13 -0.39
C GLY A 55 5.08 19.15 0.22
N ARG A 56 5.20 19.21 1.56
CA ARG A 56 6.09 20.14 2.27
C ARG A 56 7.48 19.54 2.47
N PHE A 57 8.18 19.32 1.36
CA PHE A 57 9.46 18.60 1.35
C PHE A 57 10.58 19.34 2.10
N ASP A 58 10.67 20.67 1.98
CA ASP A 58 11.65 21.48 2.71
C ASP A 58 11.43 21.43 4.23
N ASP A 59 10.17 21.45 4.68
CA ASP A 59 9.83 21.29 6.11
C ASP A 59 10.23 19.90 6.62
N ALA A 60 9.98 18.87 5.81
CA ALA A 60 10.32 17.49 6.14
C ALA A 60 11.85 17.31 6.25
N HIS A 61 12.62 17.85 5.30
CA HIS A 61 14.08 17.82 5.37
C HIS A 61 14.61 18.55 6.60
N ARG A 62 14.14 19.77 6.88
CA ARG A 62 14.54 20.52 8.09
C ARG A 62 14.21 19.78 9.38
N THR A 63 13.05 19.12 9.44
CA THR A 63 12.66 18.31 10.61
C THR A 63 13.61 17.12 10.78
N LEU A 64 14.02 16.46 9.70
CA LEU A 64 14.96 15.34 9.74
C LEU A 64 16.41 15.78 10.01
N ASP A 65 16.81 16.98 9.57
CA ASP A 65 18.15 17.54 9.83
C ASP A 65 18.36 17.85 11.31
N ALA A 66 17.29 18.18 12.04
CA ALA A 66 17.33 18.44 13.48
C ALA A 66 17.53 17.18 14.34
N ILE A 67 17.50 15.99 13.75
CA ILE A 67 17.67 14.72 14.46
C ILE A 67 19.14 14.29 14.41
N ASP A 68 19.81 14.25 15.56
CA ASP A 68 21.17 13.70 15.64
C ASP A 68 21.14 12.17 15.60
N VAL A 69 21.59 11.61 14.48
CA VAL A 69 21.78 10.17 14.26
C VAL A 69 23.25 9.73 14.27
N SER A 70 24.17 10.69 14.45
CA SER A 70 25.63 10.49 14.33
C SER A 70 26.24 9.86 15.57
N SER A 71 25.65 10.10 16.75
CA SER A 71 26.10 9.52 18.02
C SER A 71 26.11 7.99 17.99
N ASP A 72 27.17 7.37 18.51
CA ASP A 72 27.27 5.90 18.69
C ASP A 72 26.19 5.33 19.61
N GLN A 73 25.60 6.16 20.47
CA GLN A 73 24.51 5.78 21.36
C GLN A 73 23.13 5.85 20.67
N CYS A 74 23.07 6.33 19.42
CA CYS A 74 21.83 6.40 18.67
C CYS A 74 21.29 5.00 18.41
N PRO A 75 20.08 4.65 18.88
CA PRO A 75 19.51 3.33 18.68
C PRO A 75 19.36 3.00 17.18
N PRO A 76 19.61 1.76 16.75
CA PRO A 76 19.45 1.36 15.35
C PRO A 76 18.06 1.68 14.77
N VAL A 77 17.01 1.52 15.57
CA VAL A 77 15.63 1.84 15.17
C VAL A 77 15.45 3.30 14.73
N LEU A 78 16.12 4.25 15.38
CA LEU A 78 16.05 5.66 15.01
C LEU A 78 16.81 5.92 13.71
N ARG A 79 18.02 5.36 13.58
CA ARG A 79 18.82 5.49 12.35
C ARG A 79 18.10 4.93 11.12
N VAL A 80 17.49 3.74 11.25
CA VAL A 80 16.72 3.12 10.16
C VAL A 80 15.51 3.99 9.78
N ARG A 81 14.73 4.46 10.77
CA ARG A 81 13.58 5.34 10.50
C ARG A 81 13.99 6.65 9.85
N HIS A 82 15.08 7.27 10.31
CA HIS A 82 15.59 8.51 9.71
C HIS A 82 15.93 8.31 8.23
N LEU A 83 16.65 7.25 7.89
CA LEU A 83 16.99 6.90 6.50
C LEU A 83 15.75 6.64 5.65
N LEU A 84 14.79 5.85 6.17
CA LEU A 84 13.52 5.59 5.50
C LEU A 84 12.76 6.87 5.19
N GLU A 85 12.58 7.74 6.18
CA GLU A 85 11.80 8.96 6.00
C GLU A 85 12.54 9.97 5.12
N ARG A 86 13.88 10.07 5.21
CA ARG A 86 14.68 10.87 4.27
C ARG A 86 14.52 10.38 2.84
N GLY A 87 14.61 9.07 2.62
CA GLY A 87 14.43 8.47 1.30
C GLY A 87 13.01 8.71 0.76
N ARG A 88 11.98 8.60 1.61
CA ARG A 88 10.58 8.90 1.22
C ARG A 88 10.41 10.36 0.79
N VAL A 89 11.01 11.31 1.51
CA VAL A 89 10.95 12.73 1.12
C VAL A 89 11.62 12.96 -0.23
N HIS A 90 12.80 12.39 -0.49
CA HIS A 90 13.43 12.48 -1.82
C HIS A 90 12.57 11.86 -2.92
N ASN A 91 12.05 10.64 -2.70
CA ASN A 91 11.23 9.95 -3.69
C ASN A 91 9.94 10.72 -4.01
N SER A 92 9.20 11.16 -2.99
CA SER A 92 7.99 11.96 -3.16
C SER A 92 8.27 13.35 -3.75
N GLY A 93 9.47 13.89 -3.52
CA GLY A 93 9.97 15.11 -4.17
C GLY A 93 10.42 14.92 -5.62
N GLY A 94 10.32 13.70 -6.18
CA GLY A 94 10.67 13.40 -7.57
C GLY A 94 12.13 13.01 -7.80
N ASP A 95 12.88 12.66 -6.75
CA ASP A 95 14.28 12.23 -6.81
C ASP A 95 14.47 10.78 -6.30
N PRO A 96 14.08 9.77 -7.10
CA PRO A 96 14.29 8.37 -6.74
C PRO A 96 15.79 7.99 -6.69
N LEU A 97 16.66 8.72 -7.39
CA LEU A 97 18.10 8.46 -7.42
C LEU A 97 18.74 8.78 -6.08
N ALA A 98 18.36 9.89 -5.44
CA ALA A 98 18.78 10.22 -4.08
C ALA A 98 18.13 9.31 -3.02
N ALA A 99 16.90 8.85 -3.26
CA ALA A 99 16.16 7.99 -2.34
C ALA A 99 16.75 6.58 -2.20
N LYS A 100 17.13 5.96 -3.33
CA LYS A 100 17.61 4.58 -3.40
C LYS A 100 18.73 4.22 -2.41
N PRO A 101 19.88 4.93 -2.35
CA PRO A 101 20.96 4.57 -1.43
C PRO A 101 20.52 4.65 0.04
N LEU A 102 19.57 5.54 0.38
CA LEU A 102 19.04 5.65 1.73
C LEU A 102 18.20 4.43 2.11
N PHE A 103 17.34 3.95 1.21
CA PHE A 103 16.54 2.75 1.44
C PHE A 103 17.39 1.49 1.53
N VAL A 104 18.38 1.33 0.66
CA VAL A 104 19.33 0.20 0.73
C VAL A 104 20.07 0.21 2.07
N ARG A 105 20.56 1.38 2.49
CA ARG A 105 21.25 1.51 3.78
C ARG A 105 20.33 1.24 4.96
N ALA A 106 19.08 1.68 4.89
CA ALA A 106 18.06 1.38 5.89
C ALA A 106 17.81 -0.13 6.00
N TRP A 107 17.72 -0.82 4.87
CA TRP A 107 17.55 -2.28 4.82
C TRP A 107 18.72 -3.00 5.46
N GLU A 108 19.96 -2.70 5.05
CA GLU A 108 21.17 -3.31 5.64
C GLU A 108 21.24 -3.12 7.15
N LEU A 109 20.98 -1.90 7.64
CA LEU A 109 21.02 -1.60 9.06
C LEU A 109 19.90 -2.31 9.83
N ALA A 110 18.70 -2.37 9.26
CA ALA A 110 17.56 -3.06 9.86
C ALA A 110 17.81 -4.58 9.95
N MET A 111 18.36 -5.19 8.89
CA MET A 111 18.76 -6.60 8.88
C MET A 111 19.82 -6.89 9.96
N ASN A 112 20.87 -6.07 10.04
CA ASN A 112 21.93 -6.23 11.05
C ASN A 112 21.43 -6.09 12.49
N ALA A 113 20.39 -5.28 12.70
CA ALA A 113 19.78 -5.04 14.01
C ALA A 113 18.58 -5.94 14.31
N ALA A 114 18.25 -6.91 13.43
CA ALA A 114 17.07 -7.77 13.53
C ALA A 114 15.74 -6.99 13.70
N LEU A 115 15.62 -5.86 12.98
CA LEU A 115 14.43 -5.01 12.94
C LEU A 115 13.55 -5.40 11.75
N ASP A 116 13.03 -6.63 11.76
CA ASP A 116 12.39 -7.27 10.60
C ASP A 116 11.31 -6.41 9.94
N ALA A 117 10.39 -5.81 10.70
CA ALA A 117 9.34 -4.97 10.12
C ALA A 117 9.88 -3.75 9.36
N LEU A 118 10.96 -3.14 9.86
CA LEU A 118 11.60 -2.01 9.19
C LEU A 118 12.49 -2.45 8.03
N ALA A 119 13.08 -3.64 8.10
CA ALA A 119 13.78 -4.23 6.96
C ALA A 119 12.81 -4.53 5.82
N VAL A 120 11.63 -5.10 6.12
CA VAL A 120 10.58 -5.31 5.11
C VAL A 120 10.11 -3.99 4.48
N ASP A 121 9.87 -2.96 5.30
CA ASP A 121 9.52 -1.61 4.81
C ASP A 121 10.62 -1.05 3.89
N ALA A 122 11.89 -1.12 4.31
CA ALA A 122 13.01 -0.65 3.51
C ALA A 122 13.16 -1.40 2.19
N ALA A 123 13.08 -2.74 2.19
CA ALA A 123 13.13 -3.53 0.96
C ALA A 123 11.97 -3.18 0.01
N HIS A 124 10.76 -2.99 0.54
CA HIS A 124 9.62 -2.53 -0.24
C HIS A 124 9.87 -1.15 -0.86
N MET A 125 10.50 -0.23 -0.12
CA MET A 125 10.86 1.08 -0.64
C MET A 125 11.95 1.03 -1.70
N VAL A 126 12.92 0.12 -1.60
CA VAL A 126 13.88 -0.11 -2.68
C VAL A 126 13.16 -0.60 -3.93
N ALA A 127 12.20 -1.54 -3.79
CA ALA A 127 11.44 -2.05 -4.92
C ALA A 127 10.66 -0.94 -5.68
N ILE A 128 10.16 0.08 -4.98
CA ILE A 128 9.43 1.21 -5.57
C ILE A 128 10.33 2.10 -6.45
N VAL A 129 11.59 2.28 -6.07
CA VAL A 129 12.51 3.20 -6.78
C VAL A 129 13.43 2.51 -7.77
N GLU A 130 13.40 1.18 -7.84
CA GLU A 130 14.14 0.37 -8.80
C GLU A 130 13.38 0.20 -10.12
N SER A 131 14.10 -0.31 -11.13
CA SER A 131 13.56 -0.59 -12.47
C SER A 131 14.02 -1.96 -12.99
N GLY A 132 13.39 -2.46 -14.06
CA GLY A 132 13.69 -3.78 -14.62
C GLY A 132 13.23 -4.90 -13.68
N ASP A 133 14.06 -5.91 -13.47
CA ASP A 133 13.73 -7.08 -12.65
C ASP A 133 13.93 -6.85 -11.14
N ALA A 134 14.70 -5.82 -10.77
CA ALA A 134 15.07 -5.52 -9.38
C ALA A 134 13.87 -5.31 -8.42
N PRO A 135 12.76 -4.65 -8.81
CA PRO A 135 11.57 -4.54 -7.97
C PRO A 135 11.03 -5.90 -7.50
N MET A 136 10.97 -6.89 -8.40
CA MET A 136 10.50 -8.22 -8.07
C MET A 136 11.49 -8.95 -7.13
N GLU A 137 12.80 -8.82 -7.37
CA GLU A 137 13.81 -9.38 -6.46
C GLU A 137 13.69 -8.82 -5.04
N TRP A 138 13.52 -7.50 -4.91
CA TRP A 138 13.36 -6.84 -3.61
C TRP A 138 12.04 -7.21 -2.94
N ASN A 139 10.94 -7.32 -3.70
CA ASN A 139 9.67 -7.81 -3.17
C ASN A 139 9.79 -9.25 -2.66
N ASN A 140 10.51 -10.12 -3.38
CA ASN A 140 10.76 -11.50 -2.95
C ASN A 140 11.63 -11.57 -1.68
N ARG A 141 12.67 -10.73 -1.56
CA ARG A 141 13.47 -10.61 -0.33
C ARG A 141 12.61 -10.16 0.86
N ALA A 142 11.77 -9.14 0.65
CA ALA A 142 10.85 -8.63 1.66
C ALA A 142 9.83 -9.69 2.09
N LEU A 143 9.27 -10.44 1.12
CA LEU A 143 8.29 -11.48 1.39
C LEU A 143 8.91 -12.65 2.15
N ALA A 144 10.09 -13.12 1.74
CA ALA A 144 10.80 -14.19 2.44
C ALA A 144 11.05 -13.82 3.91
N LEU A 145 11.51 -12.59 4.19
CA LEU A 145 11.70 -12.10 5.55
C LEU A 145 10.37 -12.04 6.32
N ALA A 146 9.32 -11.50 5.70
CA ALA A 146 8.00 -11.41 6.33
C ALA A 146 7.39 -12.79 6.63
N GLU A 147 7.67 -13.82 5.83
CA GLU A 147 7.20 -15.19 6.06
C GLU A 147 8.01 -15.93 7.15
N SER A 148 9.31 -15.69 7.25
CA SER A 148 10.15 -16.32 8.27
C SER A 148 10.14 -15.61 9.63
N SER A 149 9.63 -14.38 9.71
CA SER A 149 9.73 -13.54 10.91
C SER A 149 8.74 -13.91 12.01
N SER A 150 9.22 -13.89 13.26
CA SER A 150 8.39 -13.98 14.46
C SER A 150 7.77 -12.62 14.86
N ASP A 151 8.19 -11.51 14.25
CA ASP A 151 7.61 -10.18 14.46
C ASP A 151 6.22 -10.06 13.77
N PRO A 152 5.14 -9.85 14.54
CA PRO A 152 3.82 -9.63 13.97
C PRO A 152 3.75 -8.44 13.00
N ALA A 153 4.54 -7.38 13.23
CA ALA A 153 4.55 -6.23 12.35
C ALA A 153 5.17 -6.56 10.98
N ALA A 154 6.21 -7.39 10.95
CA ALA A 154 6.78 -7.91 9.70
C ALA A 154 5.79 -8.82 8.97
N ARG A 155 5.17 -9.78 9.67
CA ARG A 155 4.20 -10.72 9.06
C ARG A 155 3.01 -10.04 8.41
N LYS A 156 2.55 -8.90 8.94
CA LYS A 156 1.44 -8.11 8.36
C LYS A 156 1.73 -7.64 6.92
N TRP A 157 2.98 -7.54 6.51
CA TRP A 157 3.35 -7.17 5.14
C TRP A 157 3.11 -8.27 4.11
N ARG A 158 3.03 -9.55 4.51
CA ARG A 158 2.86 -10.70 3.60
C ARG A 158 1.76 -10.46 2.58
N ALA A 159 0.58 -10.04 3.03
CA ALA A 159 -0.57 -9.82 2.17
C ALA A 159 -0.33 -8.73 1.10
N SER A 160 0.29 -7.60 1.47
CA SER A 160 0.57 -6.52 0.53
C SER A 160 1.66 -6.93 -0.47
N LEU A 161 2.72 -7.61 -0.03
CA LEU A 161 3.81 -8.07 -0.89
C LEU A 161 3.36 -9.13 -1.89
N LEU A 162 2.53 -10.09 -1.44
CA LEU A 162 1.91 -11.09 -2.31
C LEU A 162 1.00 -10.45 -3.35
N ASN A 163 0.19 -9.46 -2.94
CA ASN A 163 -0.68 -8.73 -3.87
C ASN A 163 0.13 -7.97 -4.94
N ASN A 164 1.24 -7.33 -4.58
CA ASN A 164 2.11 -6.63 -5.53
C ASN A 164 2.75 -7.59 -6.55
N SER A 165 3.25 -8.75 -6.09
CA SER A 165 3.72 -9.81 -6.99
C SER A 165 2.59 -10.31 -7.88
N GLY A 166 1.40 -10.52 -7.32
CA GLY A 166 0.20 -10.95 -8.08
C GLY A 166 -0.11 -9.99 -9.23
N TRP A 167 -0.09 -8.68 -8.99
CA TRP A 167 -0.28 -7.69 -10.06
C TRP A 167 0.83 -7.69 -11.10
N THR A 168 2.07 -7.95 -10.70
CA THR A 168 3.19 -8.05 -11.65
C THR A 168 3.00 -9.24 -12.59
N HIS A 169 2.66 -10.42 -12.05
CA HIS A 169 2.35 -11.61 -12.85
C HIS A 169 1.10 -11.40 -13.71
N PHE A 170 0.07 -10.76 -13.17
CA PHE A 170 -1.16 -10.43 -13.91
C PHE A 170 -0.85 -9.55 -15.12
N GLY A 171 -0.06 -8.49 -14.95
CA GLY A 171 0.37 -7.59 -16.04
C GLY A 171 1.23 -8.30 -17.10
N ALA A 172 1.97 -9.34 -16.71
CA ALA A 172 2.73 -10.19 -17.61
C ALA A 172 1.87 -11.28 -18.32
N GLY A 173 0.55 -11.32 -18.07
CA GLY A 173 -0.35 -12.35 -18.61
C GLY A 173 -0.18 -13.74 -17.97
N GLN A 174 0.60 -13.84 -16.90
CA GLN A 174 0.86 -15.07 -16.14
C GLN A 174 -0.26 -15.26 -15.10
N TYR A 175 -1.49 -15.45 -15.59
CA TYR A 175 -2.68 -15.48 -14.76
C TYR A 175 -2.72 -16.63 -13.75
N PRO A 176 -2.25 -17.87 -14.04
CA PRO A 176 -2.20 -18.93 -13.04
C PRO A 176 -1.31 -18.58 -11.85
N GLU A 177 -0.12 -18.02 -12.11
CA GLU A 177 0.82 -17.58 -11.09
C GLU A 177 0.26 -16.40 -10.29
N ALA A 178 -0.38 -15.44 -10.96
CA ALA A 178 -1.06 -14.32 -10.33
C ALA A 178 -2.17 -14.79 -9.38
N LEU A 179 -2.99 -15.75 -9.82
CA LEU A 179 -4.08 -16.30 -9.01
C LEU A 179 -3.55 -16.93 -7.72
N ALA A 180 -2.52 -17.78 -7.82
CA ALA A 180 -1.91 -18.42 -6.66
C ALA A 180 -1.36 -17.38 -5.65
N LEU A 181 -0.79 -16.28 -6.13
CA LEU A 181 -0.31 -15.19 -5.28
C LEU A 181 -1.46 -14.41 -4.63
N PHE A 182 -2.52 -14.10 -5.37
CA PHE A 182 -3.70 -13.42 -4.81
C PHE A 182 -4.46 -14.28 -3.80
N GLU A 183 -4.56 -15.59 -4.02
CA GLU A 183 -5.15 -16.52 -3.04
C GLU A 183 -4.33 -16.57 -1.74
N ARG A 184 -2.99 -16.59 -1.84
CA ARG A 184 -2.11 -16.47 -0.66
C ARG A 184 -2.27 -15.12 0.03
N ALA A 185 -2.42 -14.03 -0.74
CA ALA A 185 -2.65 -12.70 -0.19
C ALA A 185 -3.99 -12.63 0.56
N LEU A 186 -5.04 -13.23 -0.01
CA LEU A 186 -6.36 -13.36 0.60
C LEU A 186 -6.30 -14.15 1.91
N ALA A 187 -5.64 -15.31 1.91
CA ALA A 187 -5.44 -16.11 3.12
C ALA A 187 -4.72 -15.30 4.22
N ALA A 188 -3.67 -14.55 3.86
CA ALA A 188 -2.96 -13.68 4.80
C ALA A 188 -3.84 -12.53 5.34
N ARG A 189 -4.76 -11.97 4.55
CA ARG A 189 -5.74 -10.97 5.03
C ARG A 189 -6.79 -11.57 5.97
N GLN A 190 -7.12 -12.86 5.82
CA GLN A 190 -8.06 -13.55 6.70
C GLN A 190 -7.47 -13.82 8.10
N GLU A 191 -6.14 -13.88 8.25
CA GLU A 191 -5.48 -14.01 9.56
C GLU A 191 -5.71 -12.78 10.46
N THR A 192 -5.89 -11.59 9.88
CA THR A 192 -6.20 -10.36 10.62
C THR A 192 -7.23 -9.56 9.82
N PRO A 193 -8.52 -9.90 9.93
CA PRO A 193 -9.55 -9.35 9.05
C PRO A 193 -9.73 -7.86 9.26
N ASP A 194 -9.38 -7.09 8.23
CA ASP A 194 -9.90 -5.75 7.99
C ASP A 194 -10.76 -5.81 6.72
N THR A 195 -12.01 -5.36 6.84
CA THR A 195 -13.04 -5.48 5.79
C THR A 195 -12.61 -4.87 4.46
N GLY A 196 -11.91 -3.73 4.47
CA GLY A 196 -11.44 -3.07 3.26
C GLY A 196 -10.42 -3.91 2.49
N PRO A 197 -9.23 -4.16 3.06
CA PRO A 197 -8.20 -5.00 2.45
C PRO A 197 -8.67 -6.41 2.07
N LEU A 198 -9.60 -7.00 2.84
CA LEU A 198 -10.18 -8.30 2.54
C LEU A 198 -11.05 -8.27 1.27
N ARG A 199 -11.86 -7.23 1.07
CA ARG A 199 -12.64 -7.03 -0.16
C ARG A 199 -11.74 -6.85 -1.37
N VAL A 200 -10.69 -6.04 -1.25
CA VAL A 200 -9.69 -5.85 -2.32
C VAL A 200 -9.04 -7.17 -2.71
N ALA A 201 -8.61 -7.99 -1.73
CA ALA A 201 -7.99 -9.29 -2.03
C ALA A 201 -8.95 -10.25 -2.76
N ARG A 202 -10.22 -10.30 -2.36
CA ARG A 202 -11.26 -11.09 -3.05
C ARG A 202 -11.53 -10.57 -4.47
N TRP A 203 -11.52 -9.25 -4.66
CA TRP A 203 -11.65 -8.64 -5.97
C TRP A 203 -10.49 -9.02 -6.90
N CYS A 204 -9.24 -9.00 -6.41
CA CYS A 204 -8.08 -9.44 -7.19
C CYS A 204 -8.20 -10.89 -7.67
N VAL A 205 -8.64 -11.79 -6.78
CA VAL A 205 -8.90 -13.20 -7.11
C VAL A 205 -9.97 -13.30 -8.20
N ALA A 206 -11.12 -12.65 -8.01
CA ALA A 206 -12.23 -12.68 -8.97
C ALA A 206 -11.83 -12.14 -10.35
N ARG A 207 -11.13 -11.00 -10.41
CA ARG A 207 -10.61 -10.45 -11.66
C ARG A 207 -9.66 -11.40 -12.37
N THR A 208 -8.83 -12.13 -11.62
CA THR A 208 -7.89 -13.12 -12.18
C THR A 208 -8.60 -14.38 -12.67
N LEU A 209 -9.65 -14.82 -11.98
CA LEU A 209 -10.51 -15.91 -12.45
C LEU A 209 -11.15 -15.58 -13.80
N ARG A 210 -11.64 -14.35 -13.98
CA ARG A 210 -12.17 -13.88 -15.27
C ARG A 210 -11.10 -13.92 -16.37
N ALA A 211 -9.89 -13.44 -16.08
CA ALA A 211 -8.77 -13.49 -17.03
C ALA A 211 -8.37 -14.92 -17.45
N LEU A 212 -8.62 -15.91 -16.59
CA LEU A 212 -8.44 -17.34 -16.87
C LEU A 212 -9.63 -17.98 -17.60
N GLY A 213 -10.69 -17.23 -17.92
CA GLY A 213 -11.91 -17.75 -18.54
C GLY A 213 -12.85 -18.45 -17.56
N ARG A 214 -12.56 -18.45 -16.25
CA ARG A 214 -13.43 -18.97 -15.18
C ARG A 214 -14.48 -17.93 -14.80
N VAL A 215 -15.24 -17.48 -15.80
CA VAL A 215 -16.08 -16.26 -15.73
C VAL A 215 -17.23 -16.40 -14.74
N GLU A 216 -17.91 -17.55 -14.69
CA GLU A 216 -19.00 -17.82 -13.73
C GLU A 216 -18.51 -17.72 -12.27
N GLU A 217 -17.32 -18.26 -11.98
CA GLU A 217 -16.72 -18.19 -10.64
C GLU A 217 -16.34 -16.76 -10.27
N ALA A 218 -15.78 -16.01 -11.22
CA ALA A 218 -15.49 -14.59 -11.06
C ALA A 218 -16.77 -13.78 -10.79
N MET A 219 -17.83 -14.01 -11.56
CA MET A 219 -19.10 -13.31 -11.44
C MET A 219 -19.72 -13.53 -10.05
N ASN A 220 -19.80 -14.77 -9.58
CA ASN A 220 -20.33 -15.07 -8.25
C ASN A 220 -19.54 -14.34 -7.14
N GLN A 221 -18.21 -14.33 -7.21
CA GLN A 221 -17.38 -13.60 -6.23
C GLN A 221 -17.64 -12.08 -6.27
N GLN A 222 -17.82 -11.51 -7.47
CA GLN A 222 -18.14 -10.08 -7.61
C GLN A 222 -19.54 -9.74 -7.10
N GLU A 223 -20.53 -10.62 -7.29
CA GLU A 223 -21.89 -10.45 -6.75
C GLU A 223 -21.91 -10.47 -5.23
N VAL A 224 -21.13 -11.37 -4.61
CA VAL A 224 -20.95 -11.39 -3.14
C VAL A 224 -20.33 -10.08 -2.66
N LEU A 225 -19.25 -9.61 -3.31
CA LEU A 225 -18.63 -8.32 -2.96
C LEU A 225 -19.61 -7.16 -3.12
N HIS A 226 -20.41 -7.17 -4.18
CA HIS A 226 -21.42 -6.14 -4.40
C HIS A 226 -22.47 -6.13 -3.29
N ALA A 227 -22.98 -7.30 -2.88
CA ALA A 227 -23.92 -7.42 -1.77
C ALA A 227 -23.31 -6.96 -0.43
N GLU A 228 -22.03 -7.26 -0.18
CA GLU A 228 -21.30 -6.76 0.99
C GLU A 228 -21.22 -5.22 0.98
N HIS A 229 -20.93 -4.61 -0.17
CA HIS A 229 -20.90 -3.15 -0.32
C HIS A 229 -22.27 -2.52 -0.07
N GLN A 230 -23.33 -3.06 -0.68
CA GLN A 230 -24.71 -2.60 -0.46
C GLN A 230 -25.10 -2.68 1.02
N SER A 231 -24.83 -3.80 1.67
CA SER A 231 -25.13 -4.01 3.10
C SER A 231 -24.42 -3.01 4.00
N ALA A 232 -23.22 -2.57 3.60
CA ALA A 232 -22.44 -1.55 4.30
C ALA A 232 -22.83 -0.11 3.93
N GLY A 233 -23.80 0.09 3.02
CA GLY A 233 -24.15 1.43 2.52
C GLY A 233 -23.04 2.08 1.69
N THR A 234 -22.15 1.29 1.10
CA THR A 234 -21.02 1.74 0.29
C THR A 234 -21.15 1.23 -1.15
N ASN A 235 -20.42 1.83 -2.08
CA ASN A 235 -20.34 1.40 -3.47
C ASN A 235 -18.87 1.29 -3.89
N ASP A 236 -18.57 0.45 -4.87
CA ASP A 236 -17.22 0.26 -5.40
C ASP A 236 -17.27 0.18 -6.93
N GLY A 237 -16.65 1.16 -7.59
CA GLY A 237 -16.64 1.26 -9.05
C GLY A 237 -15.89 0.12 -9.74
N PHE A 238 -14.88 -0.46 -9.07
CA PHE A 238 -14.11 -1.58 -9.60
C PHE A 238 -14.91 -2.89 -9.53
N VAL A 239 -15.76 -3.06 -8.51
CA VAL A 239 -16.71 -4.20 -8.46
C VAL A 239 -17.74 -4.08 -9.59
N TYR A 240 -18.28 -2.87 -9.83
CA TYR A 240 -19.19 -2.64 -10.95
C TYR A 240 -18.56 -2.93 -12.30
N GLU A 241 -17.32 -2.49 -12.50
CA GLU A 241 -16.57 -2.77 -13.72
C GLU A 241 -16.44 -4.27 -13.94
N GLU A 242 -15.98 -5.01 -12.93
CA GLU A 242 -15.77 -6.45 -13.08
C GLU A 242 -17.08 -7.24 -13.29
N LEU A 243 -18.20 -6.81 -12.70
CA LEU A 243 -19.52 -7.37 -13.02
C LEU A 243 -19.88 -7.16 -14.50
N GLY A 244 -19.68 -5.94 -15.02
CA GLY A 244 -19.87 -5.63 -16.42
C GLY A 244 -18.97 -6.45 -17.34
N GLU A 245 -17.69 -6.56 -17.01
CA GLU A 245 -16.71 -7.35 -17.76
C GLU A 245 -17.02 -8.85 -17.76
N CYS A 246 -17.47 -9.42 -16.64
CA CYS A 246 -17.94 -10.80 -16.58
C CYS A 246 -19.14 -11.01 -17.52
N LEU A 247 -20.13 -10.12 -17.49
CA LEU A 247 -21.31 -10.20 -18.35
C LEU A 247 -20.94 -10.07 -19.84
N LEU A 248 -20.01 -9.19 -20.19
CA LEU A 248 -19.48 -9.10 -21.56
C LEU A 248 -18.81 -10.42 -21.99
N ALA A 249 -17.99 -11.02 -21.11
CA ALA A 249 -17.32 -12.29 -21.40
C ALA A 249 -18.31 -13.48 -21.55
N LEU A 250 -19.49 -13.39 -20.92
CA LEU A 250 -20.61 -14.33 -21.09
C LEU A 250 -21.51 -14.01 -22.30
N GLY A 251 -21.22 -12.96 -23.07
CA GLY A 251 -22.05 -12.52 -24.19
C GLY A 251 -23.35 -11.81 -23.78
N ARG A 252 -23.53 -11.48 -22.51
CA ARG A 252 -24.73 -10.86 -21.92
C ARG A 252 -24.61 -9.33 -21.97
N ARG A 253 -24.50 -8.80 -23.19
CA ARG A 253 -24.13 -7.39 -23.43
C ARG A 253 -25.12 -6.39 -22.83
N GLU A 254 -26.41 -6.60 -23.04
CA GLU A 254 -27.47 -5.73 -22.51
C GLU A 254 -27.46 -5.66 -20.98
N GLU A 255 -27.16 -6.77 -20.32
CA GLU A 255 -27.06 -6.81 -18.85
C GLU A 255 -25.77 -6.15 -18.34
N ALA A 256 -24.69 -6.15 -19.13
CA ALA A 256 -23.43 -5.51 -18.77
C ALA A 256 -23.54 -3.99 -18.74
N ARG A 257 -24.30 -3.38 -19.65
CA ARG A 257 -24.43 -1.92 -19.81
C ARG A 257 -24.71 -1.15 -18.52
N PRO A 258 -25.74 -1.48 -17.71
CA PRO A 258 -26.02 -0.74 -16.49
C PRO A 258 -24.89 -0.86 -15.45
N TRP A 259 -24.12 -1.95 -15.45
CA TRP A 259 -22.95 -2.09 -14.57
C TRP A 259 -21.80 -1.22 -15.04
N LEU A 260 -21.50 -1.22 -16.34
CA LEU A 260 -20.45 -0.38 -16.93
C LEU A 260 -20.77 1.12 -16.79
N ALA A 261 -22.05 1.50 -16.89
CA ALA A 261 -22.50 2.87 -16.60
C ALA A 261 -22.23 3.28 -15.14
N LYS A 262 -22.55 2.41 -14.17
CA LYS A 262 -22.24 2.65 -12.75
C LYS A 262 -20.74 2.70 -12.49
N ALA A 263 -19.97 1.82 -13.13
CA ALA A 263 -18.52 1.81 -13.04
C ALA A 263 -17.93 3.13 -13.56
N HIS A 264 -18.33 3.57 -14.76
CA HIS A 264 -17.92 4.84 -15.32
C HIS A 264 -18.28 6.02 -14.40
N ALA A 265 -19.53 6.07 -13.91
CA ALA A 265 -19.99 7.13 -13.02
C ALA A 265 -19.18 7.21 -11.71
N ALA A 266 -18.77 6.07 -11.15
CA ALA A 266 -17.95 6.02 -9.93
C ALA A 266 -16.47 6.32 -10.21
N LEU A 267 -15.86 5.66 -11.19
CA LEU A 267 -14.42 5.71 -11.45
C LEU A 267 -13.97 7.00 -12.15
N SER A 268 -14.85 7.65 -12.92
CA SER A 268 -14.55 8.97 -13.53
C SER A 268 -14.39 10.10 -12.50
N GLN A 269 -14.83 9.89 -11.26
CA GLN A 269 -14.67 10.87 -10.18
C GLN A 269 -13.29 10.78 -9.52
N ASP A 270 -12.50 9.74 -9.80
CA ASP A 270 -11.14 9.60 -9.28
C ASP A 270 -10.15 10.35 -10.20
N PRO A 271 -9.56 11.47 -9.74
CA PRO A 271 -8.63 12.26 -10.55
C PRO A 271 -7.40 11.46 -10.99
N TRP A 272 -6.95 10.51 -10.16
CA TRP A 272 -5.79 9.69 -10.48
C TRP A 272 -6.10 8.73 -11.63
N LEU A 273 -7.26 8.07 -11.63
CA LEU A 273 -7.67 7.22 -12.75
C LEU A 273 -7.89 8.02 -14.02
N MET A 274 -8.47 9.21 -13.92
CA MET A 274 -8.65 10.10 -15.08
C MET A 274 -7.31 10.52 -15.70
N GLU A 275 -6.28 10.73 -14.88
CA GLU A 275 -4.94 11.09 -15.36
C GLU A 275 -4.17 9.87 -15.91
N LYS A 276 -4.19 8.74 -15.19
CA LYS A 276 -3.33 7.58 -15.47
C LYS A 276 -3.97 6.53 -16.37
N GLU A 277 -5.29 6.42 -16.38
CA GLU A 277 -6.02 5.41 -17.14
C GLU A 277 -7.21 6.01 -17.97
N PRO A 278 -7.03 7.12 -18.69
CA PRO A 278 -8.13 7.78 -19.41
C PRO A 278 -8.79 6.87 -20.45
N THR A 279 -8.02 5.98 -21.09
CA THR A 279 -8.54 5.01 -22.06
C THR A 279 -9.46 3.98 -21.41
N ARG A 280 -9.17 3.55 -20.16
CA ARG A 280 -10.04 2.63 -19.43
C ARG A 280 -11.37 3.29 -19.12
N ILE A 281 -11.35 4.53 -18.61
CA ILE A 281 -12.55 5.29 -18.31
C ILE A 281 -13.39 5.54 -19.58
N GLN A 282 -12.75 5.97 -20.67
CA GLN A 282 -13.44 6.16 -21.94
C GLN A 282 -14.09 4.87 -22.44
N ARG A 283 -13.39 3.73 -22.34
CA ARG A 283 -13.95 2.42 -22.73
C ARG A 283 -15.20 2.06 -21.92
N LEU A 284 -15.22 2.35 -20.61
CA LEU A 284 -16.42 2.12 -19.79
C LEU A 284 -17.60 2.97 -20.27
N ASN A 285 -17.34 4.23 -20.62
CA ASN A 285 -18.36 5.11 -21.18
C ASN A 285 -18.90 4.57 -22.51
N ASP A 286 -18.01 4.22 -23.45
CA ASP A 286 -18.38 3.75 -24.78
C ASP A 286 -19.24 2.47 -24.69
N LEU A 287 -18.79 1.48 -23.92
CA LEU A 287 -19.52 0.21 -23.75
C LEU A 287 -20.86 0.38 -23.02
N SER A 288 -20.99 1.40 -22.18
CA SER A 288 -22.27 1.74 -21.55
C SER A 288 -23.27 2.40 -22.51
N ALA A 289 -22.78 3.04 -23.57
CA ALA A 289 -23.55 3.89 -24.47
C ALA A 289 -23.87 3.27 -25.84
N GLU A 290 -23.21 2.19 -26.25
CA GLU A 290 -23.48 1.58 -27.57
C GLU A 290 -24.98 1.26 -27.73
N MET A 291 -25.60 1.66 -28.82
CA MET A 291 -26.92 1.14 -29.21
C MET A 291 -26.69 0.15 -30.35
N ASP A 292 -27.41 -0.98 -30.32
CA ASP A 292 -27.33 -2.05 -31.33
C ASP A 292 -27.43 -1.55 -32.78
#